data_AF-A0A136M4W9-F1
#
_entry.id   AF-A0A136M4W9-F1
#
_cell.length_a   1.000
_cell.length_b   1.000
_cell.length_c   1.000
_cell.angle_alpha   90.00
_cell.angle_beta   90.00
_cell.angle_gamma   90.00
#
_symmetry.space_group_name_H-M   'P 1'
#
loop_
_entity.id
_entity.type
_entity.pdbx_description
1 polymer ?
#
loop_
_entity_poly.entity_id
_entity_poly.type
_entity_poly.pdbx_seq_one_letter_code
_entity_poly.pdbx_strand_id
1 'polypeptide(L)'
;MPNHIHAIWEMVNMNGKEMPYASFNKFTSHQFLERVRLTPQIIPFKDSHNRERKHRFWQRDPLAIQMNSKSIVEQKIEYIHLNPLQEHWNLVSKPEDYKWSSARFYETGVDEFGIITDYRERF
;
A
#
# COMPACT_ATOMS: atom_id res chain seq x y z
N MET A 1 4.35 1.28 5.35
CA MET A 1 5.15 1.84 6.46
C MET A 1 5.42 3.32 6.20
N PRO A 2 5.90 4.14 7.17
CA PRO A 2 5.73 5.60 7.17
C PRO A 2 5.96 6.36 5.85
N ASN A 3 6.84 5.86 4.96
CA ASN A 3 7.14 6.47 3.67
C ASN A 3 6.77 5.64 2.41
N HIS A 4 6.23 4.42 2.53
CA HIS A 4 5.84 3.58 1.38
C HIS A 4 4.75 2.56 1.74
N ILE A 5 4.14 1.92 0.74
CA ILE A 5 3.17 0.83 0.96
C ILE A 5 3.57 -0.41 0.18
N HIS A 6 3.19 -1.57 0.71
CA HIS A 6 3.17 -2.84 -0.01
C HIS A 6 1.73 -3.32 -0.05
N ALA A 7 1.28 -3.77 -1.23
CA ALA A 7 -0.06 -4.28 -1.41
C ALA A 7 -0.03 -5.48 -2.37
N ILE A 8 -0.86 -6.47 -2.07
CA ILE A 8 -1.24 -7.53 -3.00
C ILE A 8 -2.69 -7.23 -3.38
N TRP A 9 -2.96 -7.13 -4.68
CA TRP A 9 -4.31 -6.90 -5.19
C TRP A 9 -4.62 -7.84 -6.34
N GLU A 10 -5.91 -8.02 -6.57
CA GLU A 10 -6.46 -8.73 -7.71
C GLU A 10 -7.27 -7.74 -8.55
N MET A 11 -7.10 -7.79 -9.87
CA MET A 11 -7.95 -7.01 -10.77
C MET A 11 -9.27 -7.75 -10.97
N VAL A 12 -10.32 -7.31 -10.28
CA VAL A 12 -11.66 -7.93 -10.38
C VAL A 12 -12.40 -7.59 -11.68
N ASN A 13 -12.06 -6.47 -12.31
CA ASN A 13 -12.65 -5.99 -13.56
C ASN A 13 -11.63 -5.12 -14.32
N MET A 14 -11.91 -4.88 -15.61
CA MET A 14 -11.16 -3.92 -16.42
C MET A 14 -11.36 -2.49 -15.90
N ASN A 15 -10.27 -1.74 -15.76
CA ASN A 15 -10.26 -0.34 -15.34
C ASN A 15 -10.20 0.62 -16.56
N GLY A 16 -11.12 0.41 -17.51
CA GLY A 16 -11.10 1.13 -18.78
C GLY A 16 -9.76 0.95 -19.51
N LYS A 17 -9.13 2.07 -19.88
CA LYS A 17 -7.82 2.11 -20.56
C LYS A 17 -6.63 2.36 -19.61
N GLU A 18 -6.88 2.62 -18.33
CA GLU A 18 -5.84 2.91 -17.35
C GLU A 18 -5.48 1.66 -16.54
N MET A 19 -4.18 1.44 -16.32
CA MET A 19 -3.72 0.40 -15.40
C MET A 19 -4.13 0.74 -13.96
N PRO A 20 -4.58 -0.22 -13.13
CA PRO A 20 -5.06 0.08 -11.77
C PRO A 20 -4.09 0.85 -10.89
N TYR A 21 -2.78 0.54 -10.97
CA TYR A 21 -1.77 1.28 -10.21
C TYR A 21 -1.69 2.77 -10.61
N ALA A 22 -1.93 3.09 -11.89
CA ALA A 22 -1.90 4.45 -12.39
C ALA A 22 -3.09 5.25 -11.86
N SER A 23 -4.29 4.66 -11.91
CA SER A 23 -5.48 5.28 -11.34
C SER A 23 -5.39 5.42 -9.82
N PHE A 24 -4.89 4.41 -9.11
CA PHE A 24 -4.61 4.48 -7.67
C PHE A 24 -3.67 5.64 -7.33
N ASN A 25 -2.52 5.72 -8.00
CA ASN A 25 -1.53 6.77 -7.75
C ASN A 25 -2.08 8.16 -8.05
N LYS A 26 -2.82 8.31 -9.15
CA LYS A 26 -3.45 9.58 -9.54
C LYS A 26 -4.48 10.01 -8.51
N PHE A 27 -5.46 9.15 -8.20
CA PHE A 27 -6.53 9.43 -7.26
C PHE A 27 -5.98 9.81 -5.89
N THR A 28 -5.12 8.97 -5.31
CA THR A 28 -4.54 9.22 -3.99
C THR A 28 -3.67 10.47 -3.96
N SER A 29 -2.91 10.78 -5.02
CA SER A 29 -2.14 12.03 -5.09
C SER A 29 -3.03 13.27 -5.02
N HIS A 30 -4.20 13.25 -5.66
CA HIS A 30 -5.16 14.35 -5.58
C HIS A 30 -5.72 14.48 -4.16
N GLN A 31 -6.19 13.38 -3.58
CA GLN A 31 -6.72 13.36 -2.20
C GLN A 31 -5.68 13.85 -1.18
N PHE A 32 -4.42 13.40 -1.31
CA PHE A 32 -3.34 13.81 -0.42
C PHE A 32 -3.00 15.30 -0.57
N LEU A 33 -3.00 15.82 -1.81
CA LEU A 33 -2.77 17.24 -2.04
C LEU A 33 -3.83 18.12 -1.38
N GLU A 34 -5.11 17.74 -1.48
CA GLU A 34 -6.20 18.45 -0.81
C GLU A 34 -6.01 18.44 0.71
N ARG A 35 -5.67 17.27 1.27
CA ARG A 35 -5.49 17.12 2.72
C ARG A 35 -4.29 17.89 3.26
N VAL A 36 -3.19 17.93 2.50
CA VAL A 36 -1.99 18.74 2.79
C VAL A 36 -2.31 20.24 2.78
N ARG A 37 -3.11 20.72 1.82
CA ARG A 37 -3.51 22.14 1.78
C ARG A 37 -4.29 22.58 3.03
N LEU A 38 -5.05 21.65 3.61
CA LEU A 38 -5.79 21.88 4.85
C LEU A 38 -4.94 21.66 6.12
N THR A 39 -3.78 20.99 5.99
CA THR A 39 -2.90 20.62 7.11
C THR A 39 -1.46 21.00 6.78
N PRO A 40 -1.02 22.25 7.06
CA PRO A 40 0.27 22.79 6.61
C PRO A 40 1.51 22.03 7.11
N GLN A 41 1.33 21.14 8.09
CA GLN A 41 2.39 20.38 8.75
C GLN A 41 2.79 19.12 7.97
N ILE A 42 2.00 18.71 6.97
CA ILE A 42 2.35 17.58 6.08
C ILE A 42 3.07 18.14 4.87
N ILE A 43 4.40 18.00 4.84
CA ILE A 43 5.22 18.50 3.71
C ILE A 43 5.16 17.45 2.59
N PRO A 44 4.55 17.74 1.42
CA PRO A 44 4.56 16.80 0.31
C PRO A 44 6.00 16.64 -0.19
N PHE A 45 6.36 15.43 -0.61
CA PHE A 45 7.68 15.16 -1.20
C PHE A 45 7.90 16.12 -2.38
N LYS A 46 8.93 16.97 -2.26
CA LYS A 46 9.34 17.90 -3.30
C LYS A 46 10.47 17.24 -4.08
N ASP A 47 10.13 16.68 -5.24
CA ASP A 47 11.12 16.17 -6.17
C ASP A 47 11.97 17.34 -6.68
N SER A 48 13.20 17.44 -6.18
CA SER A 48 14.14 18.53 -6.50
C SER A 48 14.56 18.54 -7.97
N HIS A 49 14.31 17.47 -8.72
CA HIS A 49 14.75 17.28 -10.11
C HIS A 49 13.65 17.52 -11.13
N ASN A 50 12.39 17.76 -10.70
CA ASN A 50 11.27 17.97 -11.61
C ASN A 50 10.73 19.40 -11.53
N ARG A 51 11.11 20.24 -12.51
CA ARG A 51 10.67 21.65 -12.58
C ARG A 51 9.20 21.83 -12.97
N GLU A 52 8.57 20.83 -13.60
CA GLU A 52 7.20 20.96 -14.12
C GLU A 52 6.12 20.59 -13.10
N ARG A 53 6.39 19.59 -12.24
CA ARG A 53 5.42 19.15 -11.22
C ARG A 53 5.83 19.61 -9.84
N LYS A 54 5.13 20.64 -9.33
CA LYS A 54 5.36 21.22 -7.99
C LYS A 54 5.13 20.24 -6.84
N HIS A 55 4.32 19.19 -7.02
CA HIS A 55 3.98 18.20 -6.01
C HIS A 55 3.91 16.79 -6.60
N ARG A 56 4.60 15.83 -5.98
CA ARG A 56 4.57 14.41 -6.34
C ARG A 56 4.61 13.58 -5.06
N PHE A 57 3.60 12.73 -4.84
CA PHE A 57 3.55 11.88 -3.64
C PHE A 57 4.19 10.51 -3.86
N TRP A 58 3.94 9.90 -5.02
CA TRP A 58 4.47 8.58 -5.35
C TRP A 58 5.78 8.66 -6.14
N GLN A 59 6.72 7.79 -5.79
CA GLN A 59 7.91 7.53 -6.59
C GLN A 59 7.53 6.96 -7.97
N ARG A 60 8.43 7.10 -8.95
CA ARG A 60 8.25 6.50 -10.27
C ARG A 60 8.51 4.99 -10.19
N ASP A 61 7.93 4.25 -11.12
CA ASP A 61 8.24 2.85 -11.39
C ASP A 61 8.09 1.94 -10.16
N PRO A 62 6.84 1.76 -9.65
CA PRO A 62 6.60 0.85 -8.54
C PRO A 62 7.00 -0.58 -8.91
N LEU A 63 7.58 -1.31 -7.96
CA LEU A 63 7.92 -2.71 -8.16
C LEU A 63 6.63 -3.54 -8.28
N ALA A 64 6.42 -4.14 -9.45
CA ALA A 64 5.31 -5.04 -9.71
C ALA A 64 5.81 -6.48 -9.82
N ILE A 65 5.23 -7.38 -9.02
CA ILE A 65 5.53 -8.81 -9.05
C ILE A 65 4.22 -9.55 -9.29
N GLN A 66 4.22 -10.48 -10.25
CA GLN A 66 3.04 -11.29 -10.54
C GLN A 66 2.85 -12.35 -9.45
N MET A 67 1.63 -12.44 -8.93
CA MET A 67 1.23 -13.41 -7.91
C MET A 67 0.56 -14.62 -8.58
N ASN A 68 1.35 -15.54 -9.15
CA ASN A 68 0.85 -16.65 -9.98
C ASN A 68 0.80 -18.02 -9.28
N SER A 69 1.18 -18.10 -8.00
CA SER A 69 1.05 -19.30 -7.19
C SER A 69 0.71 -18.96 -5.75
N LYS A 70 0.05 -19.89 -5.06
CA LYS A 70 -0.24 -19.80 -3.63
C LYS A 70 1.02 -19.57 -2.81
N SER A 71 2.10 -20.32 -3.12
CA SER A 71 3.38 -20.20 -2.42
C SER A 71 4.02 -18.82 -2.54
N ILE A 72 3.91 -18.15 -3.70
CA ILE A 72 4.43 -16.79 -3.89
C ILE A 72 3.58 -15.79 -3.10
N VAL A 73 2.25 -15.96 -3.11
CA VAL A 73 1.36 -15.09 -2.32
C VAL A 73 1.65 -15.21 -0.83
N GLU A 74 1.73 -16.43 -0.31
CA GLU A 74 2.03 -16.69 1.11
C GLU A 74 3.40 -16.09 1.50
N GLN A 75 4.43 -16.28 0.68
CA GLN A 75 5.74 -15.67 0.92
C GLN A 75 5.67 -14.14 0.97
N LYS A 76 4.90 -13.50 0.07
CA LYS A 76 4.77 -12.04 0.05
C LYS A 76 3.90 -11.51 1.17
N ILE A 77 2.84 -12.22 1.56
CA ILE A 77 2.02 -11.91 2.73
C ILE A 77 2.91 -11.89 3.98
N GLU A 78 3.68 -12.95 4.21
CA GLU A 78 4.61 -13.05 5.34
C GLU A 78 5.60 -11.87 5.34
N TYR A 79 6.26 -11.61 4.21
CA TYR A 79 7.17 -10.47 4.07
C TYR A 79 6.49 -9.14 4.44
N ILE A 80 5.28 -8.87 3.92
CA ILE A 80 4.55 -7.62 4.17
C ILE A 80 4.15 -7.50 5.65
N HIS A 81 3.72 -8.60 6.27
CA HIS A 81 3.27 -8.62 7.67
C HIS A 81 4.41 -8.50 8.67
N LEU A 82 5.60 -9.03 8.36
CA LEU A 82 6.80 -8.91 9.20
C LEU A 82 7.52 -7.56 9.02
N ASN A 83 7.13 -6.78 8.03
CA ASN A 83 7.78 -5.53 7.67
C ASN A 83 7.71 -4.45 8.78
N PRO A 84 6.59 -4.25 9.49
CA PRO A 84 6.52 -3.28 10.60
C PRO A 84 7.40 -3.63 11.81
N LEU A 85 7.82 -4.91 11.95
CA LEU A 85 8.65 -5.40 13.05
C LEU A 85 10.15 -5.21 12.78
N GLN A 86 10.53 -4.92 11.54
CA GLN A 86 11.94 -4.78 11.18
C GLN A 86 12.60 -3.67 12.02
N GLU A 87 13.84 -3.87 12.44
CA GLU A 87 14.54 -3.00 13.39
C GLU A 87 14.52 -1.50 13.01
N HIS A 88 14.64 -1.20 11.72
CA HIS A 88 14.61 0.17 11.21
C HIS A 88 13.22 0.85 11.27
N TRP A 89 12.16 0.06 11.46
CA TRP A 89 10.80 0.55 11.68
C TRP A 89 10.37 0.45 13.13
N ASN A 90 10.53 -0.74 13.72
CA ASN A 90 10.20 -1.05 15.11
C ASN A 90 8.84 -0.45 15.53
N LEU A 91 7.81 -0.62 14.68
CA LEU A 91 6.52 0.05 14.84
C LEU A 91 5.62 -0.68 15.84
N VAL A 92 5.74 -2.01 15.90
CA VAL A 92 4.96 -2.91 16.75
C VAL A 92 5.78 -4.15 17.10
N SER A 93 5.39 -4.87 18.16
CA SER A 93 6.02 -6.12 18.58
C SER A 93 5.44 -7.36 17.90
N LYS A 94 4.21 -7.30 17.39
CA LYS A 94 3.56 -8.38 16.64
C LYS A 94 2.93 -7.88 15.35
N PRO A 95 2.86 -8.70 14.27
CA PRO A 95 2.32 -8.27 12.99
C PRO A 95 0.89 -7.74 13.06
N GLU A 96 0.02 -8.43 13.81
CA GLU A 96 -1.40 -8.13 13.99
C GLU A 96 -1.66 -6.82 14.75
N ASP A 97 -0.67 -6.31 15.49
CA ASP A 97 -0.79 -5.05 16.21
C ASP A 97 -0.62 -3.83 15.28
N TYR A 98 -0.06 -4.02 14.07
CA TYR A 98 0.09 -2.93 13.12
C TYR A 98 -1.24 -2.63 12.43
N LYS A 99 -1.95 -1.59 12.91
CA LYS A 99 -3.26 -1.16 12.43
C LYS A 99 -3.39 -1.06 10.90
N TRP A 100 -2.33 -0.65 10.21
CA TRP A 100 -2.34 -0.44 8.75
C TRP A 100 -1.89 -1.67 7.95
N SER A 101 -2.10 -2.87 8.51
CA SER A 101 -1.80 -4.16 7.88
C SER A 101 -3.00 -5.10 7.97
N SER A 102 -3.11 -5.99 6.99
CA SER A 102 -4.08 -7.09 6.99
C SER A 102 -3.70 -8.24 7.93
N ALA A 103 -2.55 -8.20 8.61
CA ALA A 103 -2.11 -9.25 9.53
C ALA A 103 -3.17 -9.59 10.59
N ARG A 104 -3.83 -8.56 11.16
CA ARG A 104 -4.91 -8.73 12.14
C ARG A 104 -6.08 -9.55 11.60
N PHE A 105 -6.42 -9.39 10.33
CA PHE A 105 -7.48 -10.18 9.71
C PHE A 105 -7.12 -11.67 9.67
N TYR A 106 -5.88 -12.01 9.32
CA TYR A 106 -5.45 -13.42 9.26
C TYR A 106 -5.29 -14.06 10.64
N GLU A 107 -4.98 -13.27 11.67
CA GLU A 107 -4.89 -13.74 13.05
C GLU A 107 -6.26 -13.87 13.74
N THR A 108 -7.15 -12.88 13.55
CA THR A 108 -8.37 -12.72 14.37
C THR A 108 -9.67 -12.80 13.59
N GLY A 109 -9.61 -12.78 12.25
CA GLY A 109 -10.78 -12.66 11.38
C GLY A 109 -11.38 -11.25 11.29
N VAL A 110 -10.83 -10.27 12.01
CA VAL A 110 -11.35 -8.90 12.02
C VAL A 110 -10.82 -8.10 10.83
N ASP A 111 -11.72 -7.74 9.91
CA ASP A 111 -11.47 -6.73 8.87
C ASP A 111 -12.01 -5.37 9.31
N GLU A 112 -11.15 -4.51 9.89
CA GLU A 112 -11.53 -3.18 10.38
C GLU A 112 -12.05 -2.26 9.27
N PHE A 113 -11.56 -2.44 8.03
CA PHE A 113 -11.82 -1.52 6.94
C PHE A 113 -12.85 -2.05 5.92
N GLY A 114 -13.16 -3.35 5.96
CA GLY A 114 -14.11 -3.99 5.05
C GLY A 114 -13.62 -4.05 3.60
N ILE A 115 -12.30 -4.16 3.40
CA ILE A 115 -11.66 -4.14 2.07
C ILE A 115 -10.76 -5.36 1.80
N ILE A 116 -10.73 -6.33 2.72
CA ILE A 116 -9.85 -7.49 2.60
C ILE A 116 -10.58 -8.63 1.89
N THR A 117 -9.96 -9.16 0.83
CA THR A 117 -10.31 -10.45 0.26
C THR A 117 -9.33 -11.49 0.78
N ASP A 118 -9.83 -12.61 1.31
CA ASP A 118 -9.00 -13.70 1.78
C ASP A 118 -8.32 -14.42 0.60
N TYR A 119 -6.99 -14.45 0.58
CA TYR A 119 -6.25 -15.13 -0.49
C TYR A 119 -6.58 -16.63 -0.56
N ARG A 120 -7.00 -17.24 0.56
CA ARG A 120 -7.37 -18.66 0.63
C ARG A 120 -8.61 -18.99 -0.20
N GLU A 121 -9.41 -17.99 -0.57
CA GLU A 121 -10.56 -18.15 -1.47
C GLU A 121 -10.17 -18.12 -2.96
N ARG A 122 -8.89 -17.87 -3.27
CA ARG A 122 -8.37 -17.77 -4.64
C ARG A 122 -7.51 -18.96 -5.07
N PHE A 123 -7.25 -19.90 -4.17
CA PHE A 123 -6.40 -21.07 -4.41
C PHE A 123 -6.99 -22.34 -3.83
#